data_AF-B8FBM7-F1
#
_entry.id   AF-B8FBM7-F1
#
_cell.length_a   1.000
_cell.length_b   1.000
_cell.length_c   1.000
_cell.angle_alpha   90.00
_cell.angle_beta   90.00
_cell.angle_gamma   90.00
#
_symmetry.space_group_name_H-M   'P 1'
#
loop_
_entity.id
_entity.type
_entity.pdbx_description
1 polymer ?
#
loop_
_entity_poly.entity_id
_entity_poly.type
_entity_poly.pdbx_seq_one_letter_code
_entity_poly.pdbx_strand_id
1 'polypeptide(L)'
;MEQSNQKTGDDFLGRKLEYTFVGVVFIGIAFLGLWLVHSLSLPDKNTRAWRENSCRIVQSQASATDMGYYFTAKYEYSVDGRVYTSTRYSREKTRFENIAEVDALAQKYPAGVQRSCYVNPKNHSEAVLSRDGWAYLYWYLIPLVFFLGGFSCIYTAWLGKISRGAHTADDSPLLFKMSISSVFLGMLLLGLFAGPGNAIPVIVKSLASMGWEKADCTVASSRLIKGRGTWENRFKADIVYSYSYAGKTYRSNTYRFAIDNWGGWESEAAIVEGHPPGTRTECFVKPGDPTRSVLVRTPDLRISPAMIFVALTFIPMGVFGIYRTFVNVKPKGDYTRPQDNRRKPMRPGADKIVLKKLIGVRLQAILTLALNVGGNVWVISKLFEMGLPMGAILAIFYVPAAWVIIYVSRKTILAGLNPRVVVTMHSAFFCLGDEVKLTWKTFGSLKRTEKIVLSLVGKEKSHKQSGKTAYIDEHVFYDQEIGVFDSAETMRQGECLLKSPLETMHSFKTGFKMAGEATRFSIEWNLRIRIAATGRPDSKEDFLIDMHPLQASESWRRQKTVEPI
;
A
#
# COMPACT_ATOMS: atom_id res chain seq x y z
N MET A 1 -19.51 -4.22 -41.06
CA MET A 1 -18.87 -5.31 -40.27
C MET A 1 -17.34 -5.22 -40.28
N GLU A 2 -16.70 -4.87 -41.39
CA GLU A 2 -15.23 -4.80 -41.52
C GLU A 2 -14.54 -3.79 -40.58
N GLN A 3 -15.07 -2.56 -40.47
CA GLN A 3 -14.53 -1.53 -39.55
C GLN A 3 -14.63 -1.90 -38.06
N SER A 4 -15.61 -2.74 -37.67
CA SER A 4 -15.78 -3.23 -36.30
C SER A 4 -14.73 -4.29 -35.93
N ASN A 5 -14.33 -5.13 -36.90
CA ASN A 5 -13.31 -6.16 -36.71
C ASN A 5 -11.89 -5.56 -36.68
N GLN A 6 -11.65 -4.48 -37.41
CA GLN A 6 -10.35 -3.80 -37.42
C GLN A 6 -10.08 -3.08 -36.09
N LYS A 7 -11.09 -2.38 -35.54
CA LYS A 7 -10.99 -1.69 -34.24
C LYS A 7 -10.78 -2.63 -33.06
N THR A 8 -11.34 -3.84 -33.12
CA THR A 8 -11.15 -4.87 -32.08
C THR A 8 -9.79 -5.58 -32.17
N GLY A 9 -9.21 -5.69 -33.37
CA GLY A 9 -7.85 -6.18 -33.57
C GLY A 9 -6.77 -5.23 -33.02
N ASP A 10 -6.91 -3.93 -33.29
CA ASP A 10 -5.99 -2.90 -32.82
C ASP A 10 -6.00 -2.73 -31.29
N ASP A 11 -7.20 -2.78 -30.67
CA ASP A 11 -7.35 -2.75 -29.20
C ASP A 11 -6.72 -3.99 -28.53
N PHE A 12 -6.76 -5.15 -29.20
CA PHE A 12 -6.14 -6.38 -28.69
C PHE A 12 -4.62 -6.32 -28.73
N LEU A 13 -4.03 -5.84 -29.84
CA LEU A 13 -2.59 -5.66 -29.96
C LEU A 13 -2.08 -4.58 -28.99
N GLY A 14 -2.82 -3.47 -28.86
CA GLY A 14 -2.51 -2.41 -27.91
C GLY A 14 -2.45 -2.91 -26.46
N ARG A 15 -3.39 -3.76 -26.05
CA ARG A 15 -3.37 -4.38 -24.71
C ARG A 15 -2.13 -5.27 -24.52
N LYS A 16 -1.75 -6.09 -25.50
CA LYS A 16 -0.54 -6.92 -25.37
C LYS A 16 0.72 -6.08 -25.20
N LEU A 17 0.83 -4.98 -25.96
CA LEU A 17 1.97 -4.06 -25.86
C LEU A 17 2.01 -3.35 -24.50
N GLU A 18 0.86 -2.93 -23.95
CA GLU A 18 0.79 -2.34 -22.61
C GLU A 18 1.29 -3.32 -21.52
N TYR A 19 0.86 -4.58 -21.57
CA TYR A 19 1.28 -5.60 -20.59
C TYR A 19 2.77 -5.95 -20.74
N THR A 20 3.25 -6.03 -21.98
CA THR A 20 4.66 -6.30 -22.27
C THR A 20 5.54 -5.15 -21.74
N PHE A 21 5.13 -3.90 -21.95
CA PHE A 21 5.86 -2.74 -21.45
C PHE A 21 6.00 -2.75 -19.92
N VAL A 22 4.89 -2.96 -19.20
CA VAL A 22 4.92 -3.07 -17.73
C VAL A 22 5.82 -4.22 -17.28
N GLY A 23 5.71 -5.37 -17.96
CA GLY A 23 6.53 -6.54 -17.65
C GLY A 23 8.02 -6.31 -17.81
N VAL A 24 8.44 -5.68 -18.92
CA VAL A 24 9.84 -5.34 -19.20
C VAL A 24 10.39 -4.36 -18.17
N VAL A 25 9.61 -3.33 -17.80
CA VAL A 25 10.02 -2.38 -16.75
C VAL A 25 10.29 -3.10 -15.43
N PHE A 26 9.39 -3.99 -15.01
CA PHE A 26 9.53 -4.73 -13.75
C PHE A 26 10.73 -5.67 -13.74
N ILE A 27 10.97 -6.38 -14.85
CA ILE A 27 12.15 -7.21 -15.02
C ILE A 27 13.43 -6.36 -15.03
N GLY A 28 13.42 -5.20 -15.67
CA GLY A 28 14.54 -4.26 -15.66
C GLY A 28 14.90 -3.78 -14.24
N ILE A 29 13.88 -3.43 -13.44
CA ILE A 29 14.05 -3.07 -12.02
C ILE A 29 14.64 -4.25 -11.25
N ALA A 30 14.16 -5.48 -11.49
CA ALA A 30 14.67 -6.66 -10.82
C ALA A 30 16.17 -6.87 -11.12
N PHE A 31 16.58 -6.80 -12.39
CA PHE A 31 17.99 -6.94 -12.74
C PHE A 31 18.87 -5.81 -12.18
N LEU A 32 18.40 -4.57 -12.23
CA LEU A 32 19.10 -3.44 -11.63
C LEU A 32 19.24 -3.61 -10.11
N GLY A 33 18.18 -4.06 -9.45
CA GLY A 33 18.17 -4.38 -8.02
C GLY A 33 19.14 -5.52 -7.67
N LEU A 34 19.15 -6.60 -8.46
CA LEU A 34 20.11 -7.70 -8.29
C LEU A 34 21.55 -7.20 -8.46
N TRP A 35 21.82 -6.41 -9.50
CA TRP A 35 23.13 -5.83 -9.74
C TRP A 35 23.57 -4.93 -8.58
N LEU A 36 22.67 -4.10 -8.04
CA LEU A 36 22.95 -3.21 -6.92
C LEU A 36 23.20 -3.97 -5.61
N VAL A 37 22.34 -4.93 -5.28
CA VAL A 37 22.55 -5.79 -4.09
C VAL A 37 23.87 -6.52 -4.23
N HIS A 38 24.19 -7.05 -5.42
CA HIS A 38 25.44 -7.75 -5.68
C HIS A 38 26.66 -6.83 -5.60
N SER A 39 26.61 -5.63 -6.18
CA SER A 39 27.72 -4.66 -6.18
C SER A 39 27.99 -4.08 -4.79
N LEU A 40 26.95 -3.96 -3.97
CA LEU A 40 27.10 -3.62 -2.56
C LEU A 40 27.60 -4.80 -1.71
N SER A 41 27.43 -6.05 -2.19
CA SER A 41 27.72 -7.28 -1.43
C SER A 41 29.04 -7.99 -1.81
N LEU A 42 29.61 -7.82 -3.02
CA LEU A 42 30.81 -8.54 -3.48
C LEU A 42 31.78 -7.63 -4.27
N PRO A 43 33.12 -7.86 -4.27
CA PRO A 43 33.84 -9.07 -3.84
C PRO A 43 34.98 -8.91 -2.82
N ASP A 44 35.49 -7.71 -2.52
CA ASP A 44 36.67 -7.65 -1.63
C ASP A 44 36.30 -7.74 -0.15
N LYS A 45 35.00 -7.62 0.19
CA LYS A 45 34.45 -7.52 1.56
C LYS A 45 34.11 -8.83 2.27
N ASN A 46 34.05 -9.96 1.56
CA ASN A 46 33.52 -11.20 2.12
C ASN A 46 34.56 -11.97 2.97
N THR A 47 34.51 -11.77 4.28
CA THR A 47 35.35 -12.46 5.28
C THR A 47 35.14 -13.99 5.33
N ARG A 48 34.22 -14.54 4.54
CA ARG A 48 33.96 -15.99 4.49
C ARG A 48 34.99 -16.77 3.69
N ALA A 49 35.62 -16.14 2.70
CA ALA A 49 36.73 -16.75 1.98
C ALA A 49 38.02 -16.78 2.82
N TRP A 50 38.01 -16.13 3.99
CA TRP A 50 39.18 -16.04 4.86
C TRP A 50 39.39 -17.36 5.60
N ARG A 51 40.65 -17.80 5.64
CA ARG A 51 41.03 -19.09 6.23
C ARG A 51 40.91 -19.00 7.74
N GLU A 52 40.31 -20.03 8.33
CA GLU A 52 40.24 -20.16 9.77
C GLU A 52 41.63 -20.49 10.33
N ASN A 53 42.04 -19.80 11.39
CA ASN A 53 43.32 -19.98 12.04
C ASN A 53 43.17 -19.83 13.56
N SER A 54 44.00 -20.51 14.35
CA SER A 54 44.01 -20.33 15.80
C SER A 54 44.69 -19.02 16.16
N CYS A 55 44.03 -18.21 16.99
CA CYS A 55 44.58 -16.99 17.55
C CYS A 55 44.51 -17.01 19.08
N ARG A 56 45.47 -16.34 19.71
CA ARG A 56 45.47 -16.09 21.14
C ARG A 56 44.98 -14.69 21.40
N ILE A 57 43.94 -14.54 22.22
CA ILE A 57 43.50 -13.22 22.65
C ILE A 57 44.52 -12.67 23.64
N VAL A 58 45.10 -11.51 23.34
CA VAL A 58 46.07 -10.82 24.19
C VAL A 58 45.35 -9.89 25.16
N GLN A 59 44.38 -9.13 24.64
CA GLN A 59 43.61 -8.18 25.41
C GLN A 59 42.22 -8.03 24.79
N SER A 60 41.20 -7.91 25.63
CA SER A 60 39.84 -7.63 25.20
C SER A 60 39.23 -6.60 26.13
N GLN A 61 38.64 -5.54 25.58
CA GLN A 61 37.99 -4.52 26.39
C GLN A 61 36.75 -3.95 25.73
N ALA A 62 35.80 -3.56 26.58
CA ALA A 62 34.72 -2.68 26.23
C ALA A 62 35.19 -1.23 26.35
N SER A 63 34.99 -0.45 25.30
CA SER A 63 35.30 0.99 25.31
C SER A 63 34.04 1.79 25.03
N ALA A 64 33.79 2.79 25.87
CA ALA A 64 32.75 3.78 25.65
C ALA A 64 33.39 5.04 25.07
N THR A 65 32.76 5.62 24.05
CA THR A 65 33.13 6.91 23.49
C THR A 65 31.87 7.76 23.34
N ASP A 66 32.00 9.04 23.02
CA ASP A 66 30.84 9.92 22.72
C ASP A 66 30.03 9.44 21.52
N MET A 67 30.63 8.57 20.69
CA MET A 67 29.98 7.94 19.54
C MET A 67 29.40 6.57 19.88
N GLY A 68 29.34 6.14 21.13
CA GLY A 68 28.78 4.85 21.56
C GLY A 68 29.84 3.83 21.96
N TYR A 69 29.46 2.54 21.94
CA TYR A 69 30.24 1.46 22.53
C TYR A 69 30.97 0.65 21.46
N TYR A 70 32.20 0.28 21.76
CA TYR A 70 33.07 -0.47 20.86
C TYR A 70 33.70 -1.64 21.59
N PHE A 71 33.67 -2.80 20.95
CA PHE A 71 34.44 -3.95 21.38
C PHE A 71 35.82 -3.91 20.71
N THR A 72 36.88 -3.89 21.50
CA THR A 72 38.26 -3.96 21.01
C THR A 72 38.92 -5.20 21.56
N ALA A 73 39.42 -6.06 20.68
CA ALA A 73 40.17 -7.26 21.07
C ALA A 73 41.47 -7.33 20.29
N LYS A 74 42.61 -7.23 20.98
CA LYS A 74 43.93 -7.49 20.43
C LYS A 74 44.22 -8.98 20.52
N TYR A 75 44.61 -9.58 19.42
CA TYR A 75 44.95 -11.00 19.35
C TYR A 75 46.12 -11.24 18.40
N GLU A 76 46.82 -12.34 18.67
CA GLU A 76 48.01 -12.78 17.96
C GLU A 76 47.72 -14.09 17.24
N TYR A 77 48.22 -14.22 16.03
CA TYR A 77 48.06 -15.42 15.20
C TYR A 77 49.32 -15.62 14.36
N SER A 78 49.59 -16.86 13.95
CA SER A 78 50.77 -17.21 13.15
C SER A 78 50.34 -17.72 11.78
N VAL A 79 50.99 -17.22 10.73
CA VAL A 79 50.80 -17.70 9.35
C VAL A 79 52.19 -17.92 8.76
N ASP A 80 52.44 -19.12 8.24
CA ASP A 80 53.73 -19.49 7.62
C ASP A 80 54.96 -19.17 8.51
N GLY A 81 54.83 -19.39 9.82
CA GLY A 81 55.89 -19.14 10.80
C GLY A 81 56.09 -17.67 11.19
N ARG A 82 55.34 -16.72 10.63
CA ARG A 82 55.36 -15.30 10.99
C ARG A 82 54.19 -14.96 11.91
N VAL A 83 54.48 -14.23 12.99
CA VAL A 83 53.47 -13.77 13.95
C VAL A 83 52.89 -12.45 13.50
N TYR A 84 51.56 -12.38 13.47
CA TYR A 84 50.77 -11.20 13.14
C TYR A 84 49.87 -10.83 14.32
N THR A 85 49.48 -9.56 14.37
CA THR A 85 48.53 -9.03 15.36
C THR A 85 47.36 -8.39 14.64
N SER A 86 46.16 -8.50 15.23
CA SER A 86 44.98 -7.76 14.78
C SER A 86 44.17 -7.29 15.98
N THR A 87 43.40 -6.22 15.77
CA THR A 87 42.48 -5.63 16.77
C THR A 87 41.02 -5.70 16.34
N ARG A 88 40.74 -6.24 15.15
CA ARG A 88 39.42 -6.18 14.51
C ARG A 88 38.55 -7.35 14.94
N TYR A 89 37.38 -7.05 15.50
CA TYR A 89 36.34 -8.05 15.79
C TYR A 89 35.67 -8.55 14.50
N SER A 90 35.25 -7.63 13.65
CA SER A 90 34.75 -7.86 12.29
C SER A 90 35.43 -6.87 11.34
N ARG A 91 35.19 -6.98 10.04
CA ARG A 91 35.91 -6.18 9.05
C ARG A 91 35.60 -4.69 9.19
N GLU A 92 34.32 -4.35 9.38
CA GLU A 92 33.90 -3.00 9.68
C GLU A 92 33.94 -2.75 11.18
N LYS A 93 34.34 -1.55 11.58
CA LYS A 93 34.36 -1.17 12.99
C LYS A 93 32.91 -1.19 13.50
N THR A 94 32.58 -2.23 14.26
CA THR A 94 31.22 -2.42 14.77
C THR A 94 31.01 -1.50 15.97
N ARG A 95 30.08 -0.56 15.80
CA ARG A 95 29.53 0.23 16.89
C ARG A 95 28.35 -0.52 17.49
N PHE A 96 28.33 -0.64 18.81
CA PHE A 96 27.24 -1.23 19.56
C PHE A 96 26.43 -0.12 20.25
N GLU A 97 25.13 -0.31 20.34
CA GLU A 97 24.25 0.61 21.06
C GLU A 97 24.22 0.34 22.57
N ASN A 98 24.51 -0.91 22.96
CA ASN A 98 24.37 -1.38 24.33
C ASN A 98 25.72 -1.80 24.91
N ILE A 99 26.09 -1.26 26.08
CA ILE A 99 27.32 -1.64 26.77
C ILE A 99 27.30 -3.11 27.21
N ALA A 100 26.13 -3.67 27.52
CA ALA A 100 25.97 -5.06 27.93
C ALA A 100 26.39 -6.04 26.82
N GLU A 101 26.13 -5.70 25.55
CA GLU A 101 26.55 -6.51 24.41
C GLU A 101 28.07 -6.51 24.26
N VAL A 102 28.71 -5.35 24.47
CA VAL A 102 30.16 -5.22 24.42
C VAL A 102 30.83 -5.95 25.59
N ASP A 103 30.27 -5.85 26.78
CA ASP A 103 30.74 -6.58 27.96
C ASP A 103 30.58 -8.09 27.78
N ALA A 104 29.47 -8.55 27.20
CA ALA A 104 29.28 -9.95 26.85
C ALA A 104 30.31 -10.45 25.82
N LEU A 105 30.67 -9.61 24.83
CA LEU A 105 31.77 -9.93 23.90
C LEU A 105 33.12 -9.99 24.63
N ALA A 106 33.43 -9.04 25.50
CA ALA A 106 34.67 -9.08 26.29
C ALA A 106 34.75 -10.33 27.18
N GLN A 107 33.63 -10.77 27.76
CA GLN A 107 33.56 -12.02 28.51
C GLN A 107 33.68 -13.27 27.62
N LYS A 108 33.22 -13.21 26.37
CA LYS A 108 33.34 -14.30 25.40
C LYS A 108 34.77 -14.49 24.89
N TYR A 109 35.54 -13.41 24.80
CA TYR A 109 36.92 -13.37 24.33
C TYR A 109 37.90 -12.92 25.42
N PRO A 110 38.02 -13.63 26.56
CA PRO A 110 38.92 -13.21 27.63
C PRO A 110 40.38 -13.34 27.20
N ALA A 111 41.24 -12.49 27.78
CA ALA A 111 42.68 -12.54 27.56
C ALA A 111 43.27 -13.91 27.93
N GLY A 112 44.22 -14.38 27.13
CA GLY A 112 44.92 -15.66 27.31
C GLY A 112 44.28 -16.86 26.60
N VAL A 113 43.00 -16.79 26.21
CA VAL A 113 42.29 -17.91 25.59
C VAL A 113 42.56 -18.02 24.09
N GLN A 114 42.69 -19.25 23.60
CA GLN A 114 42.74 -19.52 22.15
C GLN A 114 41.34 -19.53 21.53
N ARG A 115 41.20 -18.90 20.37
CA ARG A 115 39.96 -18.79 19.60
C ARG A 115 40.24 -18.91 18.10
N SER A 116 39.22 -19.25 17.34
CA SER A 116 39.27 -19.13 15.89
C SER A 116 39.26 -17.66 15.47
N CYS A 117 40.23 -17.25 14.66
CA CYS A 117 40.18 -16.06 13.84
C CYS A 117 40.12 -16.44 12.37
N TYR A 118 39.79 -15.48 11.53
CA TYR A 118 39.75 -15.64 10.09
C TYR A 118 40.76 -14.68 9.50
N VAL A 119 41.70 -15.21 8.71
CA VAL A 119 42.83 -14.47 8.14
C VAL A 119 42.63 -14.31 6.64
N ASN A 120 42.82 -13.10 6.14
CA ASN A 120 42.72 -12.79 4.73
C ASN A 120 43.84 -13.49 3.94
N PRO A 121 43.54 -14.43 3.02
CA PRO A 121 44.56 -15.19 2.30
C PRO A 121 45.36 -14.33 1.30
N LYS A 122 44.83 -13.14 0.92
CA LYS A 122 45.55 -12.20 0.05
C LYS A 122 46.45 -11.25 0.84
N ASN A 123 46.15 -11.03 2.12
CA ASN A 123 46.89 -10.13 2.98
C ASN A 123 46.89 -10.64 4.43
N HIS A 124 47.92 -11.39 4.82
CA HIS A 124 48.02 -12.04 6.13
C HIS A 124 48.08 -11.06 7.32
N SER A 125 48.25 -9.75 7.09
CA SER A 125 48.15 -8.75 8.17
C SER A 125 46.71 -8.46 8.59
N GLU A 126 45.73 -8.89 7.80
CA GLU A 126 44.31 -8.71 8.12
C GLU A 126 43.70 -9.99 8.67
N ALA A 127 43.15 -9.88 9.88
CA ALA A 127 42.32 -10.92 10.48
C ALA A 127 41.10 -10.32 11.19
N VAL A 128 40.05 -11.13 11.34
CA VAL A 128 38.83 -10.82 12.10
C VAL A 128 38.42 -12.01 13.00
N LEU A 129 37.74 -11.74 14.11
CA LEU A 129 37.21 -12.78 15.02
C LEU A 129 35.81 -13.29 14.61
N SER A 130 35.05 -12.48 13.89
CA SER A 130 33.70 -12.81 13.42
C SER A 130 33.56 -12.55 11.93
N ARG A 131 32.95 -13.51 11.23
CA ARG A 131 32.54 -13.39 9.83
C ARG A 131 31.22 -12.65 9.68
N ASP A 132 30.98 -12.09 8.51
CA ASP A 132 29.73 -11.39 8.21
C ASP A 132 28.55 -12.37 8.02
N GLY A 133 27.42 -12.02 8.62
CA GLY A 133 26.20 -12.84 8.62
C GLY A 133 25.49 -12.88 7.26
N TRP A 134 24.51 -13.79 7.10
CA TRP A 134 23.70 -13.94 5.87
C TRP A 134 22.60 -12.88 5.71
N ALA A 135 22.57 -11.86 6.57
CA ALA A 135 21.51 -10.86 6.59
C ALA A 135 21.36 -10.11 5.25
N TYR A 136 22.42 -10.04 4.45
CA TYR A 136 22.35 -9.42 3.13
C TYR A 136 21.50 -10.24 2.13
N LEU A 137 21.30 -11.55 2.35
CA LEU A 137 20.47 -12.39 1.48
C LEU A 137 19.00 -11.94 1.42
N TYR A 138 18.49 -11.35 2.51
CA TYR A 138 17.12 -10.83 2.54
C TYR A 138 16.88 -9.75 1.49
N TRP A 139 17.92 -9.00 1.10
CA TRP A 139 17.81 -7.97 0.06
C TRP A 139 17.58 -8.53 -1.34
N TYR A 140 17.90 -9.81 -1.59
CA TYR A 140 17.61 -10.47 -2.88
C TYR A 140 16.12 -10.82 -3.05
N LEU A 141 15.32 -10.85 -1.97
CA LEU A 141 13.89 -11.13 -2.06
C LEU A 141 13.12 -10.01 -2.78
N ILE A 142 13.56 -8.75 -2.63
CA ILE A 142 12.89 -7.60 -3.25
C ILE A 142 12.97 -7.69 -4.79
N PRO A 143 14.15 -7.82 -5.42
CA PRO A 143 14.24 -8.04 -6.87
C PRO A 143 13.46 -9.26 -7.37
N LEU A 144 13.41 -10.34 -6.60
CA LEU A 144 12.68 -11.55 -6.97
C LEU A 144 11.18 -11.29 -7.14
N VAL A 145 10.57 -10.49 -6.27
CA VAL A 145 9.14 -10.11 -6.39
C VAL A 145 8.88 -9.32 -7.66
N PHE A 146 9.76 -8.36 -8.01
CA PHE A 146 9.64 -7.60 -9.26
C PHE A 146 9.84 -8.48 -10.49
N PHE A 147 10.78 -9.43 -10.45
CA PHE A 147 11.00 -10.37 -11.53
C PHE A 147 9.77 -11.24 -11.79
N LEU A 148 9.19 -11.83 -10.74
CA LEU A 148 7.99 -12.67 -10.84
C LEU A 148 6.78 -11.86 -11.33
N GLY A 149 6.62 -10.63 -10.84
CA GLY A 149 5.57 -9.71 -11.31
C GLY A 149 5.71 -9.37 -12.80
N GLY A 150 6.92 -9.00 -13.22
CA GLY A 150 7.19 -8.65 -14.62
C GLY A 150 7.06 -9.84 -15.57
N PHE A 151 7.57 -11.00 -15.17
CA PHE A 151 7.42 -12.25 -15.93
C PHE A 151 5.94 -12.62 -16.15
N SER A 152 5.12 -12.50 -15.12
CA SER A 152 3.68 -12.76 -15.21
C SER A 152 2.95 -11.81 -16.16
N CYS A 153 3.32 -10.52 -16.18
CA CYS A 153 2.77 -9.56 -17.15
C CYS A 153 3.09 -9.96 -18.60
N ILE A 154 4.32 -10.39 -18.89
CA ILE A 154 4.71 -10.85 -20.22
C ILE A 154 4.03 -12.18 -20.56
N TYR A 155 4.04 -13.13 -19.63
CA TYR A 155 3.36 -14.42 -19.81
C TYR A 155 1.89 -14.24 -20.15
N THR A 156 1.19 -13.36 -19.42
CA THR A 156 -0.24 -13.08 -19.68
C THR A 156 -0.47 -12.37 -21.01
N ALA A 157 0.45 -11.50 -21.46
CA ALA A 157 0.37 -10.83 -22.76
C ALA A 157 0.44 -11.81 -23.94
N TRP A 158 1.31 -12.82 -23.87
CA TRP A 158 1.66 -13.65 -25.03
C TRP A 158 1.15 -15.08 -24.96
N LEU A 159 1.13 -15.68 -23.77
CA LEU A 159 0.77 -17.08 -23.53
C LEU A 159 -0.55 -17.23 -22.75
N GLY A 160 -1.04 -16.16 -22.13
CA GLY A 160 -2.33 -16.13 -21.45
C GLY A 160 -3.52 -15.99 -22.42
N LYS A 161 -4.67 -16.56 -22.06
CA LYS A 161 -5.94 -16.30 -22.75
C LYS A 161 -6.42 -14.87 -22.43
N ILE A 162 -5.92 -13.88 -23.17
CA ILE A 162 -6.59 -12.57 -23.25
C ILE A 162 -7.82 -12.79 -24.14
N SER A 163 -9.02 -12.89 -23.56
CA SER A 163 -10.26 -13.05 -24.33
C SER A 163 -10.56 -11.77 -25.13
N ARG A 164 -11.01 -11.93 -26.38
CA ARG A 164 -11.34 -10.83 -27.30
C ARG A 164 -12.54 -9.97 -26.87
N GLY A 165 -13.15 -10.25 -25.71
CA GLY A 165 -14.36 -9.57 -25.21
C GLY A 165 -14.29 -9.08 -23.75
N ALA A 166 -13.14 -9.16 -23.08
CA ALA A 166 -13.01 -8.72 -21.68
C ALA A 166 -13.11 -7.19 -21.57
N HIS A 167 -14.34 -6.68 -21.48
CA HIS A 167 -14.68 -5.26 -21.26
C HIS A 167 -14.64 -4.85 -19.78
N THR A 168 -14.43 -5.79 -18.86
CA THR A 168 -14.37 -5.54 -17.41
C THR A 168 -13.10 -6.17 -16.81
N ALA A 169 -12.64 -5.62 -15.68
CA ALA A 169 -11.47 -6.13 -14.94
C ALA A 169 -11.66 -7.57 -14.40
N ASP A 170 -12.87 -8.12 -14.50
CA ASP A 170 -13.30 -9.39 -13.90
C ASP A 170 -12.74 -10.62 -14.64
N ASP A 171 -12.54 -10.52 -15.96
CA ASP A 171 -12.06 -11.61 -16.85
C ASP A 171 -10.53 -11.80 -16.89
N SER A 172 -9.78 -11.10 -16.03
CA SER A 172 -8.33 -11.24 -16.01
C SER A 172 -7.89 -12.62 -15.50
N PRO A 173 -6.90 -13.28 -16.14
CA PRO A 173 -6.44 -14.61 -15.75
C PRO A 173 -5.93 -14.61 -14.30
N LEU A 174 -6.13 -15.71 -13.57
CA LEU A 174 -5.76 -15.85 -12.15
C LEU A 174 -4.31 -15.44 -11.86
N LEU A 175 -3.37 -15.79 -12.74
CA LEU A 175 -1.96 -15.42 -12.63
C LEU A 175 -1.73 -13.89 -12.68
N PHE A 176 -2.55 -13.14 -13.42
CA PHE A 176 -2.51 -11.68 -13.45
C PHE A 176 -3.04 -11.08 -12.14
N LYS A 177 -4.17 -11.61 -11.63
CA LYS A 177 -4.71 -11.23 -10.32
C LYS A 177 -3.68 -11.50 -9.21
N MET A 178 -2.96 -12.63 -9.29
CA MET A 178 -1.87 -12.94 -8.36
C MET A 178 -0.69 -11.97 -8.45
N SER A 179 -0.30 -11.51 -9.65
CA SER A 179 0.80 -10.53 -9.79
C SER A 179 0.45 -9.11 -9.38
N ILE A 180 -0.76 -8.64 -9.66
CA ILE A 180 -1.22 -7.37 -9.11
C ILE A 180 -1.31 -7.47 -7.59
N SER A 181 -1.85 -8.58 -7.09
CA SER A 181 -1.92 -8.82 -5.66
C SER A 181 -0.54 -8.93 -5.01
N SER A 182 0.50 -9.42 -5.69
CA SER A 182 1.84 -9.50 -5.09
C SER A 182 2.46 -8.12 -4.90
N VAL A 183 2.17 -7.16 -5.79
CA VAL A 183 2.57 -5.75 -5.60
C VAL A 183 1.85 -5.16 -4.38
N PHE A 184 0.54 -5.34 -4.28
CA PHE A 184 -0.23 -4.84 -3.13
C PHE A 184 0.11 -5.57 -1.82
N LEU A 185 0.47 -6.85 -1.87
CA LEU A 185 1.00 -7.59 -0.73
C LEU A 185 2.37 -7.06 -0.32
N GLY A 186 3.26 -6.77 -1.27
CA GLY A 186 4.53 -6.11 -1.00
C GLY A 186 4.33 -4.76 -0.32
N MET A 187 3.37 -3.96 -0.79
CA MET A 187 3.00 -2.69 -0.14
C MET A 187 2.46 -2.90 1.27
N LEU A 188 1.53 -3.85 1.46
CA LEU A 188 0.98 -4.18 2.78
C LEU A 188 2.08 -4.59 3.77
N LEU A 189 2.96 -5.51 3.35
CA LEU A 189 4.07 -5.98 4.16
C LEU A 189 5.06 -4.84 4.47
N LEU A 190 5.34 -3.97 3.50
CA LEU A 190 6.19 -2.80 3.73
C LEU A 190 5.55 -1.82 4.73
N GLY A 191 4.25 -1.54 4.61
CA GLY A 191 3.52 -0.67 5.54
C GLY A 191 3.44 -1.26 6.95
N LEU A 192 3.20 -2.57 7.06
CA LEU A 192 3.21 -3.28 8.34
C LEU A 192 4.60 -3.30 8.96
N PHE A 193 5.64 -3.60 8.18
CA PHE A 193 7.01 -3.71 8.69
C PHE A 193 7.61 -2.35 9.04
N ALA A 194 7.44 -1.32 8.20
CA ALA A 194 7.97 0.01 8.44
C ALA A 194 7.20 0.78 9.55
N GLY A 195 5.94 0.42 9.82
CA GLY A 195 5.14 1.02 10.89
C GLY A 195 5.02 0.11 12.12
N PRO A 196 3.84 -0.50 12.37
CA PRO A 196 3.53 -1.19 13.62
C PRO A 196 4.41 -2.44 13.89
N GLY A 197 5.01 -3.03 12.85
CA GLY A 197 5.87 -4.20 12.97
C GLY A 197 7.09 -3.95 13.87
N ASN A 198 7.63 -2.73 13.87
CA ASN A 198 8.72 -2.35 14.79
C ASN A 198 8.25 -2.18 16.25
N ALA A 199 6.95 -1.90 16.47
CA ALA A 199 6.39 -1.79 17.80
C ALA A 199 6.24 -3.15 18.49
N ILE A 200 5.96 -4.22 17.74
CA ILE A 200 5.70 -5.55 18.30
C ILE A 200 6.89 -6.05 19.17
N PRO A 201 8.16 -6.06 18.70
CA PRO A 201 9.28 -6.46 19.54
C PRO A 201 9.46 -5.62 20.79
N VAL A 202 9.16 -4.32 20.71
CA VAL A 202 9.27 -3.37 21.85
C VAL A 202 8.21 -3.70 22.90
N ILE A 203 6.96 -3.88 22.47
CA ILE A 203 5.85 -4.27 23.35
C ILE A 203 6.13 -5.64 23.98
N VAL A 204 6.58 -6.63 23.20
CA VAL A 204 6.90 -7.97 23.72
C VAL A 204 8.03 -7.92 24.75
N LYS A 205 9.10 -7.14 24.51
CA LYS A 205 10.20 -6.97 25.48
C LYS A 205 9.73 -6.28 26.76
N SER A 206 8.91 -5.24 26.64
CA SER A 206 8.34 -4.51 27.78
C SER A 206 7.37 -5.37 28.60
N LEU A 207 6.49 -6.14 27.96
CA LEU A 207 5.63 -7.10 28.65
C LEU A 207 6.45 -8.20 29.33
N ALA A 208 7.47 -8.73 28.65
CA ALA A 208 8.36 -9.73 29.23
C ALA A 208 9.15 -9.20 30.43
N SER A 209 9.51 -7.91 30.47
CA SER A 209 10.23 -7.31 31.60
C SER A 209 9.38 -7.09 32.84
N MET A 210 8.05 -7.22 32.73
CA MET A 210 7.17 -7.19 33.91
C MET A 210 7.47 -8.34 34.88
N GLY A 211 7.91 -9.50 34.37
CA GLY A 211 8.33 -10.66 35.16
C GLY A 211 9.82 -10.73 35.48
N TRP A 212 10.60 -9.67 35.22
CA TRP A 212 12.02 -9.63 35.55
C TRP A 212 12.24 -9.30 37.03
N GLU A 213 13.32 -9.82 37.60
CA GLU A 213 13.65 -9.65 39.02
C GLU A 213 14.19 -8.25 39.28
N LYS A 214 13.88 -7.70 40.45
CA LYS A 214 14.42 -6.41 40.90
C LYS A 214 15.84 -6.58 41.41
N ALA A 215 16.71 -5.65 41.05
CA ALA A 215 18.07 -5.55 41.59
C ALA A 215 18.38 -4.08 41.93
N ASP A 216 19.25 -3.87 42.92
CA ASP A 216 19.79 -2.55 43.23
C ASP A 216 20.91 -2.20 42.25
N CYS A 217 20.76 -1.05 41.60
CA CYS A 217 21.61 -0.66 40.49
C CYS A 217 22.13 0.76 40.74
N THR A 218 23.40 0.99 40.42
CA THR A 218 24.05 2.29 40.60
C THR A 218 24.40 2.89 39.24
N VAL A 219 23.97 4.13 39.01
CA VAL A 219 24.29 4.85 37.78
C VAL A 219 25.78 5.17 37.76
N ALA A 220 26.50 4.63 36.78
CA ALA A 220 27.93 4.84 36.59
C ALA A 220 28.22 6.08 35.72
N SER A 221 27.41 6.31 34.68
CA SER A 221 27.51 7.52 33.86
C SER A 221 26.16 7.90 33.29
N SER A 222 25.90 9.20 33.20
CA SER A 222 24.70 9.76 32.60
C SER A 222 25.11 10.87 31.67
N ARG A 223 24.85 10.71 30.37
CA ARG A 223 25.23 11.69 29.35
C ARG A 223 24.20 11.80 28.25
N LEU A 224 24.21 12.94 27.58
CA LEU A 224 23.38 13.21 26.43
C LEU A 224 24.21 13.11 25.15
N ILE A 225 23.79 12.27 24.21
CA ILE A 225 24.45 12.08 22.92
C ILE A 225 23.69 12.90 21.86
N LYS A 226 24.38 13.83 21.19
CA LYS A 226 23.85 14.55 20.02
C LYS A 226 24.10 13.75 18.75
N GLY A 227 23.09 13.65 17.87
CA GLY A 227 23.21 13.05 16.57
C GLY A 227 24.17 13.83 15.66
N ARG A 228 24.61 13.20 14.56
CA ARG A 228 25.51 13.83 13.56
C ARG A 228 24.90 13.69 12.16
N GLY A 229 25.32 14.55 11.23
CA GLY A 229 24.84 14.55 9.85
C GLY A 229 23.35 14.87 9.77
N THR A 230 22.58 14.01 9.10
CA THR A 230 21.12 14.16 8.94
C THR A 230 20.33 14.10 10.27
N TRP A 231 20.99 13.77 11.38
CA TRP A 231 20.40 13.61 12.71
C TRP A 231 20.85 14.67 13.72
N GLU A 232 21.44 15.78 13.28
CA GLU A 232 22.04 16.77 14.19
C GLU A 232 21.09 17.31 15.27
N ASN A 233 19.79 17.44 14.96
CA ASN A 233 18.79 17.96 15.90
C ASN A 233 18.17 16.88 16.80
N ARG A 234 18.75 15.68 16.85
CA ARG A 234 18.24 14.55 17.62
C ARG A 234 19.21 14.19 18.73
N PHE A 235 18.67 13.83 19.88
CA PHE A 235 19.43 13.55 21.09
C PHE A 235 19.09 12.16 21.62
N LYS A 236 19.99 11.57 22.41
CA LYS A 236 19.76 10.28 23.07
C LYS A 236 20.34 10.33 24.48
N ALA A 237 19.52 10.04 25.49
CA ALA A 237 20.00 9.80 26.84
C ALA A 237 20.75 8.46 26.91
N ASP A 238 21.95 8.47 27.47
CA ASP A 238 22.80 7.30 27.64
C ASP A 238 23.15 7.14 29.11
N ILE A 239 22.36 6.31 29.79
CA ILE A 239 22.40 6.09 31.24
C ILE A 239 23.04 4.73 31.51
N VAL A 240 24.35 4.70 31.75
CA VAL A 240 25.05 3.47 32.11
C VAL A 240 24.89 3.22 33.60
N TYR A 241 24.45 2.03 33.97
CA TYR A 241 24.33 1.58 35.35
C TYR A 241 24.97 0.20 35.54
N SER A 242 25.43 -0.06 36.75
CA SER A 242 25.96 -1.36 37.17
C SER A 242 25.05 -2.00 38.22
N TYR A 243 25.04 -3.34 38.23
CA TYR A 243 24.25 -4.14 39.17
C TYR A 243 24.93 -5.47 39.42
N SER A 244 24.69 -6.05 40.59
CA SER A 244 25.17 -7.39 40.93
C SER A 244 24.04 -8.39 40.81
N TYR A 245 24.29 -9.51 40.13
CA TYR A 245 23.34 -10.61 40.02
C TYR A 245 24.09 -11.93 40.17
N ALA A 246 23.65 -12.77 41.10
CA ALA A 246 24.30 -14.04 41.45
C ALA A 246 25.83 -13.90 41.69
N GLY A 247 26.24 -12.87 42.42
CA GLY A 247 27.65 -12.63 42.79
C GLY A 247 28.54 -12.09 41.66
N LYS A 248 27.98 -11.79 40.48
CA LYS A 248 28.70 -11.20 39.36
C LYS A 248 28.15 -9.81 39.02
N THR A 249 29.05 -8.88 38.76
CA THR A 249 28.70 -7.51 38.36
C THR A 249 28.45 -7.45 36.85
N TYR A 250 27.34 -6.82 36.48
CA TYR A 250 26.94 -6.55 35.11
C TYR A 250 26.76 -5.03 34.91
N ARG A 251 26.79 -4.60 33.66
CA ARG A 251 26.46 -3.23 33.25
C ARG A 251 25.43 -3.25 32.14
N SER A 252 24.61 -2.22 32.07
CA SER A 252 23.68 -1.97 30.98
C SER A 252 23.47 -0.47 30.85
N ASN A 253 22.98 -0.05 29.69
CA ASN A 253 22.52 1.31 29.44
C ASN A 253 21.08 1.35 28.90
N THR A 254 20.34 0.26 29.10
CA THR A 254 18.97 0.15 28.61
C THR A 254 18.05 0.92 29.55
N TYR A 255 17.79 2.19 29.25
CA TYR A 255 16.86 2.99 30.03
C TYR A 255 15.43 2.46 29.90
N ARG A 256 14.95 2.25 28.67
CA ARG A 256 13.65 1.66 28.34
C ARG A 256 13.69 0.96 26.99
N PHE A 257 12.66 0.17 26.67
CA PHE A 257 12.48 -0.34 25.31
C PHE A 257 11.76 0.70 24.46
N ALA A 258 12.37 1.12 23.36
CA ALA A 258 11.80 2.10 22.44
C ALA A 258 11.88 1.62 20.98
N ILE A 259 10.93 2.10 20.16
CA ILE A 259 11.00 1.95 18.70
C ILE A 259 12.12 2.82 18.13
N ASP A 260 12.29 4.01 18.69
CA ASP A 260 13.32 4.99 18.35
C ASP A 260 13.99 5.47 19.65
N ASN A 261 15.30 5.22 19.78
CA ASN A 261 16.08 5.62 20.96
C ASN A 261 16.56 7.08 20.88
N TRP A 262 16.10 7.85 19.89
CA TRP A 262 16.42 9.26 19.73
C TRP A 262 15.19 10.12 20.00
N GLY A 263 15.37 11.15 20.81
CA GLY A 263 14.35 12.13 21.18
C GLY A 263 14.76 13.57 20.88
N GLY A 264 13.91 14.50 21.33
CA GLY A 264 14.24 15.93 21.36
C GLY A 264 15.14 16.25 22.56
N TRP A 265 15.80 17.40 22.52
CA TRP A 265 16.69 17.86 23.60
C TRP A 265 16.02 17.77 24.97
N GLU A 266 14.86 18.40 25.13
CA GLU A 266 14.18 18.55 26.42
C GLU A 266 13.85 17.20 27.07
N SER A 267 13.27 16.27 26.32
CA SER A 267 12.90 14.96 26.86
C SER A 267 14.09 14.11 27.25
N GLU A 268 15.18 14.18 26.48
CA GLU A 268 16.38 13.37 26.73
C GLU A 268 17.26 14.00 27.81
N ALA A 269 17.33 15.33 27.89
CA ALA A 269 18.00 16.05 28.97
C ALA A 269 17.34 15.78 30.33
N ALA A 270 16.01 15.78 30.40
CA ALA A 270 15.28 15.45 31.62
C ALA A 270 15.58 14.04 32.15
N ILE A 271 15.81 13.06 31.25
CA ILE A 271 16.22 11.70 31.65
C ILE A 271 17.63 11.72 32.26
N VAL A 272 18.56 12.44 31.64
CA VAL A 272 19.94 12.58 32.11
C VAL A 272 19.98 13.27 33.47
N GLU A 273 19.25 14.38 33.63
CA GLU A 273 19.13 15.15 34.88
C GLU A 273 18.50 14.34 36.01
N GLY A 274 17.50 13.50 35.69
CA GLY A 274 16.86 12.62 36.68
C GLY A 274 17.71 11.44 37.14
N HIS A 275 18.83 11.14 36.46
CA HIS A 275 19.70 9.99 36.76
C HIS A 275 21.18 10.41 36.82
N PRO A 276 21.60 11.28 37.76
CA PRO A 276 22.99 11.67 37.85
C PRO A 276 23.91 10.48 38.21
N PRO A 277 25.21 10.51 37.85
CA PRO A 277 26.16 9.49 38.27
C PRO A 277 26.21 9.36 39.81
N GLY A 278 26.30 8.12 40.29
CA GLY A 278 26.26 7.78 41.72
C GLY A 278 24.86 7.50 42.27
N THR A 279 23.79 7.84 41.53
CA THR A 279 22.42 7.55 41.94
C THR A 279 22.20 6.04 42.08
N ARG A 280 21.65 5.63 43.23
CA ARG A 280 21.15 4.27 43.46
C ARG A 280 19.67 4.22 43.12
N THR A 281 19.29 3.24 42.31
CA THR A 281 17.92 3.05 41.85
C THR A 281 17.63 1.56 41.64
N GLU A 282 16.37 1.21 41.48
CA GLU A 282 15.96 -0.16 41.13
C GLU A 282 16.09 -0.36 39.62
N CYS A 283 16.68 -1.48 39.21
CA CYS A 283 16.59 -1.96 37.83
C CYS A 283 16.04 -3.39 37.78
N PHE A 284 15.57 -3.79 36.60
CA PHE A 284 14.93 -5.09 36.38
C PHE A 284 15.84 -5.97 35.55
N VAL A 285 16.20 -7.15 36.05
CA VAL A 285 17.17 -8.08 35.45
C VAL A 285 16.46 -9.35 35.00
N LYS A 286 16.74 -9.80 33.79
CA LYS A 286 16.18 -11.05 33.26
C LYS A 286 16.85 -12.27 33.92
N PRO A 287 16.14 -13.13 34.67
CA PRO A 287 16.78 -14.19 35.45
C PRO A 287 17.58 -15.20 34.62
N GLY A 288 17.01 -15.64 33.49
CA GLY A 288 17.68 -16.59 32.59
C GLY A 288 18.75 -15.98 31.67
N ASP A 289 18.95 -14.66 31.72
CA ASP A 289 20.00 -13.96 30.95
C ASP A 289 20.34 -12.63 31.65
N PRO A 290 21.17 -12.66 32.70
CA PRO A 290 21.46 -11.50 33.54
C PRO A 290 22.29 -10.42 32.85
N THR A 291 22.67 -10.62 31.57
CA THR A 291 23.23 -9.54 30.76
C THR A 291 22.16 -8.55 30.31
N ARG A 292 20.88 -8.94 30.36
CA ARG A 292 19.74 -8.09 30.01
C ARG A 292 19.10 -7.52 31.25
N SER A 293 19.09 -6.19 31.30
CA SER A 293 18.33 -5.45 32.30
C SER A 293 17.73 -4.17 31.70
N VAL A 294 16.77 -3.58 32.41
CA VAL A 294 16.13 -2.32 32.03
C VAL A 294 15.83 -1.49 33.28
N LEU A 295 15.96 -0.15 33.20
CA LEU A 295 15.58 0.75 34.31
C LEU A 295 14.07 0.97 34.36
N VAL A 296 13.47 1.28 33.21
CA VAL A 296 12.05 1.63 33.08
C VAL A 296 11.34 0.61 32.18
N ARG A 297 10.32 -0.04 32.73
CA ARG A 297 9.57 -1.10 32.04
C ARG A 297 8.51 -0.58 31.07
N THR A 298 8.15 0.70 31.14
CA THR A 298 7.16 1.30 30.22
C THR A 298 7.75 1.41 28.80
N PRO A 299 7.01 0.96 27.78
CA PRO A 299 7.51 1.01 26.40
C PRO A 299 7.39 2.45 25.87
N ASP A 300 8.37 2.86 25.06
CA ASP A 300 8.26 4.06 24.24
C ASP A 300 7.86 3.68 22.81
N LEU A 301 6.59 3.96 22.49
CA LEU A 301 5.99 3.68 21.19
C LEU A 301 5.94 4.92 20.29
N ARG A 302 6.73 5.95 20.58
CA ARG A 302 6.88 7.09 19.68
C ARG A 302 7.44 6.60 18.35
N ILE A 303 6.68 6.84 17.28
CA ILE A 303 7.04 6.50 15.92
C ILE A 303 7.26 7.81 15.16
N SER A 304 8.27 7.86 14.30
CA SER A 304 8.48 9.04 13.46
C SER A 304 7.25 9.32 12.58
N PRO A 305 6.88 10.61 12.35
CA PRO A 305 5.77 10.95 11.46
C PRO A 305 5.89 10.32 10.06
N ALA A 306 7.13 10.15 9.58
CA ALA A 306 7.42 9.50 8.30
C ALA A 306 6.97 8.03 8.29
N MET A 307 7.30 7.26 9.33
CA MET A 307 6.89 5.84 9.45
C MET A 307 5.38 5.70 9.62
N ILE A 308 4.74 6.60 10.36
CA ILE A 308 3.27 6.64 10.49
C ILE A 308 2.64 6.86 9.11
N PHE A 309 3.13 7.82 8.33
CA PHE A 309 2.60 8.09 7.00
C PHE A 309 2.82 6.91 6.04
N VAL A 310 3.99 6.27 6.07
CA VAL A 310 4.25 5.05 5.28
C VAL A 310 3.22 3.98 5.63
N ALA A 311 2.96 3.72 6.92
CA ALA A 311 1.93 2.77 7.33
C ALA A 311 0.52 3.20 6.86
N LEU A 312 0.14 4.46 7.06
CA LEU A 312 -1.16 5.01 6.66
C LEU A 312 -1.39 5.05 5.15
N THR A 313 -0.33 5.03 4.34
CA THR A 313 -0.45 4.98 2.89
C THR A 313 -0.45 3.54 2.39
N PHE A 314 0.55 2.77 2.79
CA PHE A 314 0.82 1.45 2.22
C PHE A 314 -0.11 0.37 2.78
N ILE A 315 -0.53 0.44 4.05
CA ILE A 315 -1.49 -0.53 4.59
C ILE A 315 -2.85 -0.39 3.91
N PRO A 316 -3.48 0.80 3.83
CA PRO A 316 -4.75 0.94 3.12
C PRO A 316 -4.63 0.64 1.63
N MET A 317 -3.56 1.07 0.94
CA MET A 317 -3.36 0.74 -0.47
C MET A 317 -3.16 -0.76 -0.69
N GLY A 318 -2.39 -1.42 0.17
CA GLY A 318 -2.17 -2.86 0.11
C GLY A 318 -3.44 -3.65 0.38
N VAL A 319 -4.14 -3.36 1.48
CA VAL A 319 -5.43 -3.99 1.82
C VAL A 319 -6.47 -3.72 0.74
N PHE A 320 -6.64 -2.47 0.32
CA PHE A 320 -7.62 -2.08 -0.70
C PHE A 320 -7.30 -2.69 -2.06
N GLY A 321 -6.03 -2.74 -2.43
CA GLY A 321 -5.57 -3.34 -3.68
C GLY A 321 -5.80 -4.85 -3.72
N ILE A 322 -5.41 -5.58 -2.67
CA ILE A 322 -5.70 -7.03 -2.54
C ILE A 322 -7.22 -7.25 -2.52
N TYR A 323 -7.94 -6.49 -1.70
CA TYR A 323 -9.40 -6.56 -1.61
C TYR A 323 -10.05 -6.30 -2.97
N ARG A 324 -9.69 -5.26 -3.71
CA ARG A 324 -10.20 -4.99 -5.06
C ARG A 324 -9.86 -6.08 -6.07
N THR A 325 -8.74 -6.78 -5.88
CA THR A 325 -8.27 -7.80 -6.82
C THR A 325 -9.04 -9.12 -6.66
N PHE A 326 -9.46 -9.45 -5.44
CA PHE A 326 -10.16 -10.71 -5.13
C PHE A 326 -11.62 -10.57 -4.75
N VAL A 327 -12.02 -9.41 -4.25
CA VAL A 327 -13.40 -9.08 -3.97
C VAL A 327 -13.94 -8.34 -5.18
N ASN A 328 -14.86 -8.99 -5.88
CA ASN A 328 -15.74 -8.32 -6.81
C ASN A 328 -16.52 -7.28 -6.02
N VAL A 329 -15.99 -6.05 -5.99
CA VAL A 329 -16.70 -4.89 -5.49
C VAL A 329 -17.87 -4.74 -6.43
N LYS A 330 -18.98 -5.35 -6.02
CA LYS A 330 -20.31 -5.05 -6.54
C LYS A 330 -20.34 -3.52 -6.60
N PRO A 331 -20.63 -2.90 -7.74
CA PRO A 331 -21.17 -1.56 -7.69
C PRO A 331 -22.45 -1.72 -6.85
N LYS A 332 -22.33 -1.51 -5.54
CA LYS A 332 -23.47 -1.11 -4.75
C LYS A 332 -23.92 0.14 -5.47
N GLY A 333 -25.05 0.02 -6.17
CA GLY A 333 -25.93 1.16 -6.31
C GLY A 333 -26.35 1.56 -4.90
N ASP A 334 -25.42 2.09 -4.09
CA ASP A 334 -25.72 2.90 -2.91
C ASP A 334 -26.19 4.25 -3.45
N TYR A 335 -27.31 4.21 -4.17
CA TYR A 335 -28.30 5.23 -4.01
C TYR A 335 -28.99 4.85 -2.71
N THR A 336 -28.56 5.47 -1.61
CA THR A 336 -29.42 5.60 -0.45
C THR A 336 -30.70 6.26 -0.95
N ARG A 337 -31.71 5.42 -1.19
CA ARG A 337 -33.10 5.87 -1.26
C ARG A 337 -33.29 6.67 0.03
N PRO A 338 -33.76 7.93 0.00
CA PRO A 338 -34.32 8.54 1.19
C PRO A 338 -35.35 7.54 1.70
N GLN A 339 -35.02 6.91 2.83
CA GLN A 339 -35.89 5.95 3.46
C GLN A 339 -37.13 6.73 3.90
N ASP A 340 -38.24 6.37 3.28
CA ASP A 340 -39.61 6.55 3.73
C ASP A 340 -39.81 7.68 4.74
N ASN A 341 -40.02 8.89 4.24
CA ASN A 341 -40.74 9.88 5.02
C ASN A 341 -41.65 10.69 4.09
N ARG A 342 -42.93 10.27 4.13
CA ARG A 342 -44.12 10.90 3.54
C ARG A 342 -44.20 10.79 2.02
N ARG A 343 -44.88 9.72 1.57
CA ARG A 343 -45.61 9.72 0.30
C ARG A 343 -46.62 10.88 0.30
N LYS A 344 -46.20 12.05 -0.15
CA LYS A 344 -47.13 12.97 -0.81
C LYS A 344 -47.43 12.33 -2.17
N PRO A 345 -48.70 12.19 -2.59
CA PRO A 345 -49.00 11.82 -3.95
C PRO A 345 -48.39 12.88 -4.88
N MET A 346 -47.30 12.52 -5.57
CA MET A 346 -46.63 13.40 -6.53
C MET A 346 -47.56 13.61 -7.72
N ARG A 347 -47.75 14.88 -8.11
CA ARG A 347 -48.60 15.24 -9.24
C ARG A 347 -47.82 15.08 -10.55
N PRO A 348 -48.38 14.43 -11.58
CA PRO A 348 -47.77 14.41 -12.91
C PRO A 348 -47.46 15.84 -13.39
N GLY A 349 -46.23 16.08 -13.84
CA GLY A 349 -45.84 17.32 -14.55
C GLY A 349 -45.31 18.51 -13.74
N ALA A 350 -45.27 18.46 -12.39
CA ALA A 350 -44.82 19.61 -11.59
C ALA A 350 -43.37 19.50 -11.05
N ASP A 351 -42.83 18.28 -10.92
CA ASP A 351 -41.57 18.03 -10.21
C ASP A 351 -40.40 17.74 -11.18
N LYS A 352 -39.25 18.42 -10.96
CA LYS A 352 -38.02 18.24 -11.76
C LYS A 352 -36.97 17.48 -10.94
N ILE A 353 -36.38 16.45 -11.53
CA ILE A 353 -35.26 15.71 -10.93
C ILE A 353 -33.97 16.02 -11.66
N VAL A 354 -32.98 16.55 -10.93
CA VAL A 354 -31.60 16.68 -11.40
C VAL A 354 -30.86 15.38 -11.10
N LEU A 355 -30.43 14.68 -12.14
CA LEU A 355 -29.71 13.43 -11.99
C LEU A 355 -28.28 13.72 -11.51
N LYS A 356 -27.96 13.27 -10.28
CA LYS A 356 -26.63 13.44 -9.66
C LYS A 356 -26.03 12.06 -9.36
N LYS A 357 -24.73 11.92 -9.64
CA LYS A 357 -23.93 10.77 -9.18
C LYS A 357 -23.18 11.14 -7.90
N LEU A 358 -23.13 10.22 -6.93
CA LEU A 358 -22.44 10.41 -5.65
C LEU A 358 -20.91 10.60 -5.83
N ILE A 359 -20.31 9.89 -6.80
CA ILE A 359 -18.89 10.00 -7.18
C ILE A 359 -18.80 10.09 -8.70
N GLY A 360 -18.59 11.30 -9.24
CA GLY A 360 -18.42 11.54 -10.67
C GLY A 360 -16.99 11.22 -11.15
N VAL A 361 -16.82 11.02 -12.46
CA VAL A 361 -15.52 10.69 -13.09
C VAL A 361 -14.45 11.74 -12.75
N ARG A 362 -14.83 13.01 -12.60
CA ARG A 362 -13.96 14.11 -12.16
C ARG A 362 -13.39 13.93 -10.76
N LEU A 363 -14.22 13.57 -9.77
CA LEU A 363 -13.74 13.37 -8.40
C LEU A 363 -12.79 12.18 -8.33
N GLN A 364 -13.10 11.11 -9.07
CA GLN A 364 -12.21 9.97 -9.22
C GLN A 364 -10.87 10.36 -9.85
N ALA A 365 -10.88 11.19 -10.90
CA ALA A 365 -9.66 11.71 -11.53
C ALA A 365 -8.83 12.59 -10.59
N ILE A 366 -9.47 13.48 -9.83
CA ILE A 366 -8.80 14.36 -8.85
C ILE A 366 -8.16 13.54 -7.73
N LEU A 367 -8.89 12.59 -7.15
CA LEU A 367 -8.36 11.69 -6.11
C LEU A 367 -7.20 10.86 -6.66
N THR A 368 -7.34 10.35 -7.89
CA THR A 368 -6.28 9.61 -8.57
C THR A 368 -5.05 10.50 -8.77
N LEU A 369 -5.21 11.74 -9.20
CA LEU A 369 -4.11 12.69 -9.40
C LEU A 369 -3.42 13.06 -8.07
N ALA A 370 -4.20 13.39 -7.03
CA ALA A 370 -3.69 13.78 -5.72
C ALA A 370 -2.89 12.64 -5.07
N LEU A 371 -3.44 11.41 -5.09
CA LEU A 371 -2.78 10.24 -4.50
C LEU A 371 -1.57 9.79 -5.34
N ASN A 372 -1.66 9.80 -6.67
CA ASN A 372 -0.58 9.31 -7.53
C ASN A 372 0.53 10.33 -7.80
N VAL A 373 0.25 11.63 -7.86
CA VAL A 373 1.31 12.61 -8.10
C VAL A 373 1.79 13.16 -6.76
N GLY A 374 0.87 13.67 -5.94
CA GLY A 374 1.22 14.24 -4.64
C GLY A 374 1.85 13.21 -3.69
N GLY A 375 1.24 12.03 -3.58
CA GLY A 375 1.77 10.94 -2.76
C GLY A 375 3.17 10.49 -3.18
N ASN A 376 3.38 10.27 -4.48
CA ASN A 376 4.68 9.80 -4.99
C ASN A 376 5.78 10.88 -4.85
N VAL A 377 5.48 12.16 -5.12
CA VAL A 377 6.45 13.26 -4.92
C VAL A 377 6.90 13.35 -3.47
N TRP A 378 5.96 13.23 -2.52
CA TRP A 378 6.29 13.27 -1.11
C TRP A 378 7.13 12.05 -0.67
N VAL A 379 6.78 10.84 -1.11
CA VAL A 379 7.57 9.63 -0.80
C VAL A 379 8.98 9.75 -1.37
N ILE A 380 9.14 10.23 -2.61
CA ILE A 380 10.45 10.46 -3.21
C ILE A 380 11.25 11.46 -2.37
N SER A 381 10.64 12.56 -1.93
CA SER A 381 11.28 13.51 -1.01
C SER A 381 11.77 12.85 0.28
N LYS A 382 10.98 11.96 0.89
CA LYS A 382 11.40 11.22 2.09
C LYS A 382 12.48 10.19 1.83
N LEU A 383 12.50 9.56 0.66
CA LEU A 383 13.59 8.66 0.26
C LEU A 383 14.91 9.42 0.11
N PHE A 384 14.88 10.67 -0.39
CA PHE A 384 16.06 11.53 -0.41
C PHE A 384 16.51 11.96 1.00
N GLU A 385 15.59 12.22 1.92
CA GLU A 385 15.91 12.54 3.32
C GLU A 385 16.59 11.38 4.08
N MET A 386 16.34 10.12 3.71
CA MET A 386 16.97 8.94 4.36
C MET A 386 18.48 8.80 4.09
N GLY A 387 19.03 9.54 3.12
CA GLY A 387 20.46 9.51 2.79
C GLY A 387 20.90 8.24 2.05
N LEU A 388 22.11 8.30 1.48
CA LEU A 388 22.75 7.18 0.78
C LEU A 388 23.43 6.23 1.77
N PRO A 389 23.42 4.90 1.53
CA PRO A 389 22.94 4.20 0.33
C PRO A 389 21.46 3.76 0.38
N MET A 390 20.83 3.75 1.57
CA MET A 390 19.50 3.15 1.76
C MET A 390 18.39 3.85 0.96
N GLY A 391 18.38 5.19 0.96
CA GLY A 391 17.40 5.98 0.22
C GLY A 391 17.45 5.77 -1.29
N ALA A 392 18.65 5.65 -1.88
CA ALA A 392 18.80 5.38 -3.31
C ALA A 392 18.37 3.98 -3.71
N ILE A 393 18.69 2.97 -2.89
CA ILE A 393 18.24 1.59 -3.13
C ILE A 393 16.71 1.56 -3.22
N LEU A 394 16.03 2.16 -2.24
CA LEU A 394 14.57 2.20 -2.22
C LEU A 394 13.98 3.06 -3.36
N ALA A 395 14.61 4.19 -3.71
CA ALA A 395 14.17 5.05 -4.79
C ALA A 395 14.22 4.36 -6.16
N ILE A 396 15.22 3.52 -6.41
CA ILE A 396 15.34 2.74 -7.65
C ILE A 396 14.16 1.77 -7.84
N PHE A 397 13.64 1.19 -6.76
CA PHE A 397 12.45 0.33 -6.84
C PHE A 397 11.16 1.15 -6.91
N TYR A 398 11.07 2.23 -6.14
CA TYR A 398 9.84 3.01 -6.00
C TYR A 398 9.53 3.86 -7.22
N VAL A 399 10.51 4.60 -7.76
CA VAL A 399 10.29 5.58 -8.84
C VAL A 399 9.71 4.94 -10.11
N PRO A 400 10.24 3.80 -10.60
CA PRO A 400 9.65 3.15 -11.78
C PRO A 400 8.26 2.57 -11.50
N ALA A 401 8.03 2.02 -10.30
CA ALA A 401 6.70 1.54 -9.90
C ALA A 401 5.69 2.69 -9.85
N ALA A 402 6.06 3.83 -9.27
CA ALA A 402 5.30 5.07 -9.27
C ALA A 402 4.94 5.52 -10.69
N TRP A 403 5.92 5.51 -11.59
CA TRP A 403 5.74 5.84 -13.00
C TRP A 403 4.73 4.92 -13.70
N VAL A 404 4.80 3.61 -13.45
CA VAL A 404 3.82 2.64 -14.00
C VAL A 404 2.42 2.94 -13.47
N ILE A 405 2.26 3.25 -12.18
CA ILE A 405 0.95 3.57 -11.61
C ILE A 405 0.39 4.86 -12.24
N ILE A 406 1.22 5.88 -12.42
CA ILE A 406 0.84 7.13 -13.11
C ILE A 406 0.43 6.83 -14.56
N TYR A 407 1.21 6.02 -15.28
CA TYR A 407 0.94 5.64 -16.66
C TYR A 407 -0.37 4.86 -16.80
N VAL A 408 -0.64 3.88 -15.94
CA VAL A 408 -1.90 3.11 -15.94
C VAL A 408 -3.09 4.02 -15.59
N SER A 409 -2.90 4.97 -14.68
CA SER A 409 -3.94 5.91 -14.24
C SER A 409 -4.27 7.01 -15.25
N ARG A 410 -3.47 7.17 -16.32
CA ARG A 410 -3.60 8.26 -17.30
C ARG A 410 -5.00 8.35 -17.92
N LYS A 411 -5.63 7.21 -18.24
CA LYS A 411 -6.96 7.19 -18.88
C LYS A 411 -8.02 7.79 -17.94
N THR A 412 -8.00 7.42 -16.66
CA THR A 412 -8.90 7.96 -15.64
C THR A 412 -8.69 9.46 -15.43
N ILE A 413 -7.43 9.90 -15.37
CA ILE A 413 -7.09 11.32 -15.20
C ILE A 413 -7.60 12.14 -16.40
N LEU A 414 -7.32 11.67 -17.62
CA LEU A 414 -7.73 12.34 -18.85
C LEU A 414 -9.26 12.36 -19.03
N ALA A 415 -9.96 11.28 -18.68
CA ALA A 415 -11.42 11.23 -18.71
C ALA A 415 -12.06 12.22 -17.74
N GLY A 416 -11.41 12.52 -16.60
CA GLY A 416 -11.86 13.58 -15.69
C GLY A 416 -11.86 14.98 -16.32
N LEU A 417 -11.04 15.22 -17.34
CA LEU A 417 -11.00 16.52 -18.04
C LEU A 417 -12.13 16.68 -19.06
N ASN A 418 -12.92 15.64 -19.30
CA ASN A 418 -14.09 15.73 -20.17
C ASN A 418 -15.15 16.68 -19.57
N PRO A 419 -15.98 17.31 -20.42
CA PRO A 419 -17.05 18.17 -19.95
C PRO A 419 -18.06 17.39 -19.10
N ARG A 420 -18.71 18.07 -18.15
CA ARG A 420 -19.70 17.47 -17.26
C ARG A 420 -21.09 17.80 -17.78
N VAL A 421 -21.87 16.79 -18.12
CA VAL A 421 -23.26 16.96 -18.54
C VAL A 421 -24.16 16.79 -17.32
N VAL A 422 -25.02 17.77 -17.06
CA VAL A 422 -26.07 17.68 -16.04
C VAL A 422 -27.38 17.57 -16.77
N VAL A 423 -28.07 16.45 -16.58
CA VAL A 423 -29.39 16.20 -17.17
C VAL A 423 -30.48 16.38 -16.11
N THR A 424 -31.52 17.10 -16.48
CA THR A 424 -32.72 17.33 -15.71
C THR A 424 -33.89 16.67 -16.42
N MET A 425 -34.56 15.77 -15.72
CA MET A 425 -35.80 15.15 -16.16
C MET A 425 -36.97 15.93 -15.57
N HIS A 426 -37.90 16.39 -16.42
CA HIS A 426 -39.05 17.20 -16.00
C HIS A 426 -40.27 16.34 -15.61
N SER A 427 -40.00 15.18 -15.02
CA SER A 427 -40.98 14.38 -14.29
C SER A 427 -40.26 13.58 -13.22
N ALA A 428 -40.86 13.48 -12.02
CA ALA A 428 -40.38 12.60 -10.97
C ALA A 428 -40.97 11.18 -11.04
N PHE A 429 -42.00 11.00 -11.87
CA PHE A 429 -42.74 9.75 -12.04
C PHE A 429 -42.79 9.42 -13.54
N PHE A 430 -42.17 8.30 -13.94
CA PHE A 430 -42.00 7.94 -15.35
C PHE A 430 -42.50 6.51 -15.56
N CYS A 431 -43.63 6.36 -16.25
CA CYS A 431 -44.25 5.07 -16.58
C CYS A 431 -43.80 4.55 -17.95
N LEU A 432 -44.05 3.27 -18.20
CA LEU A 432 -44.03 2.70 -19.55
C LEU A 432 -45.03 3.45 -20.45
N GLY A 433 -44.61 3.80 -21.67
CA GLY A 433 -45.40 4.57 -22.63
C GLY A 433 -45.43 6.09 -22.42
N ASP A 434 -44.87 6.62 -21.33
CA ASP A 434 -44.83 8.07 -21.08
C ASP A 434 -43.88 8.82 -22.01
N GLU A 435 -44.17 10.10 -22.24
CA GLU A 435 -43.25 11.05 -22.85
C GLU A 435 -42.83 12.10 -21.82
N VAL A 436 -41.52 12.26 -21.60
CA VAL A 436 -40.97 13.22 -20.62
C VAL A 436 -39.94 14.12 -21.28
N LYS A 437 -40.03 15.41 -21.00
CA LYS A 437 -39.04 16.39 -21.43
C LYS A 437 -37.73 16.21 -20.64
N LEU A 438 -36.63 16.07 -21.36
CA LEU A 438 -35.26 16.15 -20.84
C LEU A 438 -34.64 17.48 -21.23
N THR A 439 -33.91 18.08 -20.30
CA THR A 439 -33.03 19.23 -20.59
C THR A 439 -31.64 18.94 -20.07
N TRP A 440 -30.60 19.31 -20.80
CA TRP A 440 -29.23 19.18 -20.33
C TRP A 440 -28.47 20.50 -20.39
N LYS A 441 -27.49 20.63 -19.50
CA LYS A 441 -26.48 21.68 -19.53
C LYS A 441 -25.10 21.08 -19.34
N THR A 442 -24.16 21.54 -20.14
CA THR A 442 -22.79 21.01 -20.15
C THR A 442 -21.81 22.04 -19.59
N PHE A 443 -20.98 21.60 -18.64
CA PHE A 443 -20.03 22.44 -17.91
C PHE A 443 -18.58 22.03 -18.22
N GLY A 444 -17.78 23.01 -18.64
CA GLY A 444 -16.37 22.83 -18.98
C GLY A 444 -16.09 23.05 -20.47
N SER A 445 -14.91 22.63 -20.91
CA SER A 445 -14.46 22.83 -22.29
C SER A 445 -15.02 21.76 -23.23
N LEU A 446 -15.59 22.18 -24.35
CA LEU A 446 -16.05 21.32 -25.46
C LEU A 446 -15.01 21.18 -26.58
N LYS A 447 -13.82 21.80 -26.45
CA LYS A 447 -12.83 21.89 -27.56
C LYS A 447 -12.37 20.55 -28.13
N ARG A 448 -12.44 19.47 -27.35
CA ARG A 448 -12.05 18.11 -27.75
C ARG A 448 -13.23 17.14 -27.69
N THR A 449 -14.45 17.64 -27.64
CA THR A 449 -15.66 16.82 -27.58
C THR A 449 -16.23 16.73 -28.98
N GLU A 450 -16.33 15.51 -29.51
CA GLU A 450 -16.85 15.24 -30.86
C GLU A 450 -18.37 15.17 -30.82
N LYS A 451 -18.91 14.42 -29.87
CA LYS A 451 -20.36 14.27 -29.68
C LYS A 451 -20.74 13.85 -28.27
N ILE A 452 -21.94 14.21 -27.87
CA ILE A 452 -22.63 13.75 -26.67
C ILE A 452 -23.81 12.88 -27.11
N VAL A 453 -23.91 11.67 -26.60
CA VAL A 453 -25.00 10.74 -26.89
C VAL A 453 -25.78 10.49 -25.61
N LEU A 454 -27.08 10.74 -25.67
CA LEU A 454 -28.03 10.37 -24.62
C LEU A 454 -28.77 9.10 -25.05
N SER A 455 -28.76 8.07 -24.21
CA SER A 455 -29.44 6.81 -24.48
C SER A 455 -30.27 6.36 -23.28
N LEU A 456 -31.42 5.73 -23.52
CA LEU A 456 -32.19 5.02 -22.51
C LEU A 456 -31.80 3.54 -22.55
N VAL A 457 -31.38 2.98 -21.42
CA VAL A 457 -30.83 1.62 -21.36
C VAL A 457 -31.52 0.81 -20.27
N GLY A 458 -32.20 -0.26 -20.68
CA GLY A 458 -32.77 -1.28 -19.80
C GLY A 458 -31.79 -2.42 -19.60
N LYS A 459 -31.50 -2.74 -18.34
CA LYS A 459 -30.60 -3.83 -17.96
C LYS A 459 -31.31 -4.82 -17.07
N GLU A 460 -31.16 -6.10 -17.37
CA GLU A 460 -31.46 -7.17 -16.42
C GLU A 460 -30.18 -7.59 -15.71
N LYS A 461 -30.27 -7.75 -14.40
CA LYS A 461 -29.17 -8.21 -13.56
C LYS A 461 -29.63 -9.39 -12.74
N SER A 462 -28.90 -10.48 -12.83
CA SER A 462 -29.03 -11.58 -11.87
C SER A 462 -27.81 -11.61 -10.97
N HIS A 463 -28.04 -11.74 -9.67
CA HIS A 463 -27.00 -11.81 -8.66
C HIS A 463 -27.19 -13.09 -7.87
N LYS A 464 -26.38 -14.10 -8.18
CA LYS A 464 -26.39 -15.42 -7.56
C LYS A 464 -25.30 -15.50 -6.52
N GLN A 465 -25.63 -15.88 -5.29
CA GLN A 465 -24.67 -16.10 -4.22
C GLN A 465 -24.72 -17.56 -3.78
N SER A 466 -23.61 -18.28 -3.99
CA SER A 466 -23.43 -19.67 -3.59
C SER A 466 -22.19 -19.76 -2.69
N GLY A 467 -22.41 -19.99 -1.39
CA GLY A 467 -21.35 -19.94 -0.37
C GLY A 467 -20.64 -18.58 -0.29
N LYS A 468 -19.31 -18.57 -0.48
CA LYS A 468 -18.47 -17.35 -0.50
C LYS A 468 -18.38 -16.70 -1.89
N THR A 469 -18.91 -17.34 -2.92
CA THR A 469 -18.76 -16.93 -4.31
C THR A 469 -20.04 -16.21 -4.77
N ALA A 470 -19.87 -15.06 -5.42
CA ALA A 470 -20.98 -14.28 -5.98
C ALA A 470 -20.78 -14.13 -7.49
N TYR A 471 -21.80 -14.47 -8.26
CA TYR A 471 -21.84 -14.30 -9.71
C TYR A 471 -22.85 -13.21 -10.05
N ILE A 472 -22.45 -12.28 -10.93
CA ILE A 472 -23.33 -11.26 -11.49
C ILE A 472 -23.41 -11.53 -12.98
N ASP A 473 -24.63 -11.74 -13.46
CA ASP A 473 -24.93 -11.73 -14.88
C ASP A 473 -25.65 -10.42 -15.20
N GLU A 474 -25.17 -9.67 -16.18
CA GLU A 474 -25.78 -8.42 -16.64
C GLU A 474 -26.04 -8.53 -18.13
N HIS A 475 -27.30 -8.35 -18.53
CA HIS A 475 -27.69 -8.32 -19.93
C HIS A 475 -28.46 -7.03 -20.24
N VAL A 476 -28.15 -6.41 -21.38
CA VAL A 476 -28.81 -5.20 -21.86
C VAL A 476 -29.92 -5.63 -22.81
N PHE A 477 -31.17 -5.62 -22.33
CA PHE A 477 -32.32 -5.99 -23.15
C PHE A 477 -32.89 -4.79 -23.94
N TYR A 478 -32.52 -3.56 -23.58
CA TYR A 478 -32.96 -2.35 -24.26
C TYR A 478 -31.84 -1.30 -24.29
N ASP A 479 -31.53 -0.74 -25.46
CA ASP A 479 -30.61 0.39 -25.63
C ASP A 479 -31.13 1.25 -26.79
N GLN A 480 -31.71 2.41 -26.48
CA GLN A 480 -32.22 3.36 -27.47
C GLN A 480 -31.48 4.68 -27.36
N GLU A 481 -30.94 5.16 -28.48
CA GLU A 481 -30.40 6.52 -28.56
C GLU A 481 -31.54 7.52 -28.64
N ILE A 482 -31.59 8.42 -27.65
CA ILE A 482 -32.58 9.50 -27.55
C ILE A 482 -32.13 10.68 -28.42
N GLY A 483 -30.82 10.92 -28.47
CA GLY A 483 -30.25 11.98 -29.29
C GLY A 483 -28.72 11.93 -29.32
N VAL A 484 -28.18 12.37 -30.47
CA VAL A 484 -26.75 12.58 -30.71
C VAL A 484 -26.55 14.06 -30.96
N PHE A 485 -25.67 14.68 -30.17
CA PHE A 485 -25.39 16.11 -30.21
C PHE A 485 -23.92 16.32 -30.56
N ASP A 486 -23.64 16.86 -31.74
CA ASP A 486 -22.29 17.03 -32.31
C ASP A 486 -21.94 18.49 -32.61
N SER A 487 -22.90 19.42 -32.55
CA SER A 487 -22.66 20.85 -32.70
C SER A 487 -22.37 21.52 -31.34
N ALA A 488 -21.50 22.54 -31.34
CA ALA A 488 -21.10 23.21 -30.10
C ALA A 488 -22.28 23.80 -29.30
N GLU A 489 -23.33 24.23 -29.99
CA GLU A 489 -24.54 24.78 -29.38
C GLU A 489 -25.39 23.68 -28.73
N THR A 490 -25.72 22.62 -29.48
CA THR A 490 -26.53 21.49 -28.98
C THR A 490 -25.81 20.70 -27.88
N MET A 491 -24.47 20.62 -27.95
CA MET A 491 -23.66 20.02 -26.89
C MET A 491 -23.64 20.86 -25.61
N ARG A 492 -23.70 22.20 -25.71
CA ARG A 492 -23.64 23.09 -24.54
C ARG A 492 -24.93 23.04 -23.74
N GLN A 493 -26.07 23.06 -24.41
CA GLN A 493 -27.38 22.90 -23.80
C GLN A 493 -28.41 22.51 -24.86
N GLY A 494 -29.49 21.87 -24.42
CA GLY A 494 -30.60 21.57 -25.29
C GLY A 494 -31.73 20.87 -24.55
N GLU A 495 -32.75 20.51 -25.31
CA GLU A 495 -33.90 19.77 -24.85
C GLU A 495 -34.33 18.70 -25.86
N CYS A 496 -34.86 17.59 -25.35
CA CYS A 496 -35.43 16.54 -26.16
C CYS A 496 -36.57 15.85 -25.41
N LEU A 497 -37.39 15.09 -26.14
CA LEU A 497 -38.44 14.26 -25.57
C LEU A 497 -37.93 12.82 -25.43
N LEU A 498 -37.97 12.32 -24.21
CA LEU A 498 -37.73 10.92 -23.90
C LEU A 498 -39.06 10.17 -23.98
N LYS A 499 -39.17 9.22 -24.90
CA LYS A 499 -40.31 8.31 -25.00
C LYS A 499 -39.97 6.98 -24.33
N SER A 500 -40.80 6.58 -23.38
CA SER A 500 -40.68 5.31 -22.68
C SER A 500 -41.23 4.17 -23.56
N PRO A 501 -40.51 3.06 -23.74
CA PRO A 501 -41.02 1.93 -24.52
C PRO A 501 -42.24 1.28 -23.85
N LEU A 502 -43.31 1.08 -24.63
CA LEU A 502 -44.57 0.54 -24.13
C LEU A 502 -44.51 -0.96 -23.82
N GLU A 503 -43.83 -1.73 -24.68
CA GLU A 503 -43.80 -3.21 -24.68
C GLU A 503 -42.61 -3.79 -23.91
N THR A 504 -42.14 -3.09 -22.86
CA THR A 504 -41.00 -3.52 -22.07
C THR A 504 -41.34 -3.65 -20.60
N MET A 505 -40.39 -4.15 -19.80
CA MET A 505 -40.60 -4.36 -18.37
C MET A 505 -40.21 -3.12 -17.57
N HIS A 506 -41.06 -2.75 -16.61
CA HIS A 506 -40.80 -1.67 -15.66
C HIS A 506 -39.66 -2.02 -14.69
N SER A 507 -39.15 -1.03 -13.95
CA SER A 507 -38.14 -1.24 -12.92
C SER A 507 -38.65 -2.22 -11.87
N PHE A 508 -37.90 -3.31 -11.66
CA PHE A 508 -38.32 -4.41 -10.80
C PHE A 508 -37.14 -4.92 -9.99
N LYS A 509 -37.36 -5.31 -8.73
CA LYS A 509 -36.36 -5.95 -7.88
C LYS A 509 -37.01 -7.06 -7.07
N THR A 510 -36.46 -8.26 -7.16
CA THR A 510 -36.89 -9.41 -6.36
C THR A 510 -35.69 -10.22 -5.91
N GLY A 511 -35.89 -11.08 -4.91
CA GLY A 511 -34.90 -12.04 -4.51
C GLY A 511 -35.54 -13.19 -3.73
N PHE A 512 -34.97 -14.37 -3.92
CA PHE A 512 -35.40 -15.59 -3.23
C PHE A 512 -34.17 -16.41 -2.82
N LYS A 513 -34.36 -17.29 -1.86
CA LYS A 513 -33.33 -18.22 -1.39
C LYS A 513 -33.82 -19.65 -1.65
N MET A 514 -32.99 -20.48 -2.27
CA MET A 514 -33.27 -21.88 -2.56
C MET A 514 -32.00 -22.69 -2.29
N ALA A 515 -32.09 -23.78 -1.53
CA ALA A 515 -30.99 -24.72 -1.28
C ALA A 515 -29.63 -24.11 -0.86
N GLY A 516 -29.66 -23.05 -0.02
CA GLY A 516 -28.44 -22.36 0.43
C GLY A 516 -27.88 -21.31 -0.55
N GLU A 517 -28.49 -21.16 -1.73
CA GLU A 517 -28.16 -20.13 -2.70
C GLU A 517 -29.16 -18.96 -2.62
N ALA A 518 -28.63 -17.73 -2.58
CA ALA A 518 -29.46 -16.53 -2.61
C ALA A 518 -29.36 -15.90 -4.01
N THR A 519 -30.49 -15.80 -4.70
CA THR A 519 -30.56 -15.16 -6.01
C THR A 519 -31.38 -13.88 -5.93
N ARG A 520 -30.85 -12.79 -6.47
CA ARG A 520 -31.57 -11.52 -6.65
C ARG A 520 -31.66 -11.19 -8.13
N PHE A 521 -32.83 -10.81 -8.58
CA PHE A 521 -33.07 -10.32 -9.93
C PHE A 521 -33.48 -8.87 -9.89
N SER A 522 -32.94 -8.06 -10.79
CA SER A 522 -33.36 -6.67 -10.94
C SER A 522 -33.40 -6.25 -12.39
N ILE A 523 -34.43 -5.50 -12.73
CA ILE A 523 -34.57 -4.75 -13.97
C ILE A 523 -34.30 -3.29 -13.62
N GLU A 524 -33.23 -2.75 -14.21
CA GLU A 524 -32.74 -1.40 -13.94
C GLU A 524 -32.72 -0.57 -15.23
N TRP A 525 -33.41 0.57 -15.19
CA TRP A 525 -33.39 1.55 -16.27
C TRP A 525 -32.36 2.63 -15.99
N ASN A 526 -31.56 2.96 -16.99
CA ASN A 526 -30.51 3.96 -16.89
C ASN A 526 -30.62 4.96 -18.03
N LEU A 527 -30.60 6.25 -17.71
CA LEU A 527 -30.23 7.27 -18.68
C LEU A 527 -28.71 7.31 -18.79
N ARG A 528 -28.20 6.94 -19.95
CA ARG A 528 -26.78 6.85 -20.25
C ARG A 528 -26.33 8.09 -21.01
N ILE A 529 -25.24 8.68 -20.57
CA ILE A 529 -24.55 9.75 -21.27
C ILE A 529 -23.20 9.21 -21.71
N ARG A 530 -22.93 9.23 -23.01
CA ARG A 530 -21.61 8.97 -23.59
C ARG A 530 -21.06 10.25 -24.18
N ILE A 531 -19.80 10.55 -23.88
CA ILE A 531 -19.07 11.68 -24.45
C ILE A 531 -17.90 11.10 -25.23
N ALA A 532 -17.96 11.26 -26.56
CA ALA A 532 -16.86 10.91 -27.43
C ALA A 532 -15.89 12.09 -27.51
N ALA A 533 -14.60 11.85 -27.35
CA ALA A 533 -13.61 12.91 -27.28
C ALA A 533 -12.35 12.61 -28.10
N THR A 534 -11.90 13.57 -28.91
CA THR A 534 -10.66 13.45 -29.68
C THR A 534 -9.44 13.57 -28.77
N GLY A 535 -8.55 12.59 -28.80
CA GLY A 535 -7.31 12.59 -28.01
C GLY A 535 -7.53 12.53 -26.49
N ARG A 536 -8.71 12.11 -26.05
CA ARG A 536 -9.03 11.77 -24.66
C ARG A 536 -9.85 10.48 -24.64
N PRO A 537 -9.84 9.71 -23.54
CA PRO A 537 -10.73 8.56 -23.41
C PRO A 537 -12.18 9.01 -23.38
N ASP A 538 -13.05 8.24 -24.03
CA ASP A 538 -14.50 8.42 -23.94
C ASP A 538 -14.95 8.28 -22.49
N SER A 539 -15.88 9.13 -22.08
CA SER A 539 -16.48 9.05 -20.74
C SER A 539 -17.92 8.61 -20.84
N LYS A 540 -18.32 7.73 -19.91
CA LYS A 540 -19.66 7.17 -19.81
C LYS A 540 -20.20 7.38 -18.40
N GLU A 541 -21.40 7.92 -18.29
CA GLU A 541 -22.14 8.04 -17.04
C GLU A 541 -23.53 7.44 -17.21
N ASP A 542 -23.86 6.46 -16.35
CA ASP A 542 -25.20 5.85 -16.29
C ASP A 542 -25.91 6.43 -15.05
N PHE A 543 -27.13 6.94 -15.24
CA PHE A 543 -28.00 7.49 -14.18
C PHE A 543 -29.24 6.62 -14.03
N LEU A 544 -29.42 6.02 -12.85
CA LEU A 544 -30.56 5.14 -12.58
C LEU A 544 -31.88 5.93 -12.60
N ILE A 545 -32.89 5.39 -13.27
CA ILE A 545 -34.26 5.89 -13.34
C ILE A 545 -35.21 4.80 -12.82
N ASP A 546 -36.22 5.20 -12.05
CA ASP A 546 -37.30 4.31 -11.64
C ASP A 546 -38.40 4.38 -12.71
N MET A 547 -38.56 3.29 -13.47
CA MET A 547 -39.60 3.17 -14.49
C MET A 547 -40.78 2.42 -13.88
N HIS A 548 -41.96 3.01 -13.90
CA HIS A 548 -43.16 2.44 -13.32
C HIS A 548 -43.99 1.65 -14.35
N PRO A 549 -44.84 0.72 -13.90
CA PRO A 549 -45.81 0.06 -14.79
C PRO A 549 -46.70 1.07 -15.51
N LEU A 550 -47.30 0.61 -16.61
CA LEU A 550 -48.34 1.35 -17.33
C LEU A 550 -49.42 1.87 -16.36
N GLN A 551 -49.77 3.16 -16.49
CA GLN A 551 -50.93 3.68 -15.77
C GLN A 551 -52.20 3.07 -16.38
N ALA A 552 -53.01 2.42 -15.54
CA ALA A 552 -54.35 1.99 -15.95
C ALA A 552 -55.16 3.22 -16.36
N SER A 553 -55.69 3.21 -17.59
CA SER A 553 -56.56 4.26 -18.11
C SER A 553 -57.75 4.50 -17.15
N GLU A 554 -58.18 5.75 -17.02
CA GLU A 554 -59.33 6.11 -16.17
C GLU A 554 -60.62 5.33 -16.53
N SER A 555 -60.72 4.83 -17.76
CA SER A 555 -61.83 3.97 -18.22
C SER A 555 -61.96 2.67 -17.40
N TRP A 556 -60.86 2.06 -16.98
CA TRP A 556 -60.90 0.85 -16.15
C TRP A 556 -61.35 1.14 -14.72
N ARG A 557 -61.07 2.36 -14.22
CA ARG A 557 -61.45 2.79 -12.86
C ARG A 557 -62.96 3.04 -12.73
N ARG A 558 -63.65 3.47 -13.80
CA ARG A 558 -65.11 3.67 -13.81
C ARG A 558 -65.92 2.36 -13.88
N GLN A 559 -65.36 1.29 -14.45
CA GLN A 559 -66.06 0.00 -14.55
C GLN A 559 -66.16 -0.78 -13.23
N LYS A 560 -65.41 -0.39 -12.18
CA LYS A 560 -65.52 -1.01 -10.84
C LYS A 560 -66.55 -0.37 -9.91
N THR A 561 -67.20 0.71 -10.34
CA THR A 561 -68.42 1.23 -9.71
C THR A 561 -69.64 0.63 -10.41
N VAL A 562 -69.84 -0.68 -10.21
CA VAL A 562 -71.16 -1.31 -10.36
C VAL A 562 -71.58 -1.69 -8.95
N GLU A 563 -72.76 -1.23 -8.56
CA GLU A 563 -73.34 -1.31 -7.21
C GLU A 563 -73.34 -2.74 -6.66
N PRO A 564 -73.09 -2.93 -5.35
CA PRO A 564 -73.46 -4.18 -4.69
C PRO A 564 -74.99 -4.26 -4.58
N ILE A 565 -75.53 -5.45 -4.87
CA ILE A 565 -76.95 -5.83 -4.77
C ILE A 565 -77.53 -5.48 -3.39
#